data_AF-A0A971EDI4-F1
#
_entry.id   AF-A0A971EDI4-F1
#
_cell.length_a   1.000
_cell.length_b   1.000
_cell.length_c   1.000
_cell.angle_alpha   90.00
_cell.angle_beta   90.00
_cell.angle_gamma   90.00
#
_symmetry.space_group_name_H-M   'P 1'
#
loop_
_entity.id
_entity.type
_entity.pdbx_description
1 polymer ?
#
loop_
_entity_poly.entity_id
_entity_poly.type
_entity_poly.pdbx_seq_one_letter_code
_entity_poly.pdbx_strand_id
1 'polypeptide(L)'
;MGTGKTPTQAARDIILTIPRMPLWSHSDVFVLGETLSRTDLAYMADFLARNRNIRKDALIMLAYQATPYEVFLAESPMALSSRGLVDLLRIQEERFGIYTPVSCNEFLAKLAEPGVDPVIPQVTVAYRDDRPLITLDGMAVFRQNRLVGSLNELESRGYRWLNSNKKMGGLLVLDNPLPGLNYVTLEVNRFSSYTRPRLEGNSLIMDIEVKALLNLYDQGGLIDVQSVENIEELEILAAREIERQVRACINKAQQLNGDILGWGQKVYRYYPQVWTTLENSWYEIFPQVSARVNVQTEIRKQGQLSMPLTLRR
;
A
#
# COMPACT_ATOMS: atom_id res chain seq x y z
N MET A 1 -12.76 -14.48 23.23
CA MET A 1 -13.34 -14.00 21.95
C MET A 1 -14.84 -13.90 22.13
N GLY A 2 -15.53 -13.13 21.29
CA GLY A 2 -16.98 -12.95 21.41
C GLY A 2 -17.68 -13.08 20.07
N THR A 3 -18.92 -13.53 20.09
CA THR A 3 -19.79 -13.74 18.92
C THR A 3 -21.10 -12.97 19.10
N GLY A 4 -21.74 -12.56 18.01
CA GLY A 4 -22.98 -11.80 18.08
C GLY A 4 -23.54 -11.44 16.71
N LYS A 5 -24.82 -11.06 16.68
CA LYS A 5 -25.52 -10.64 15.45
C LYS A 5 -25.09 -9.26 14.96
N THR A 6 -24.45 -8.45 15.82
CA THR A 6 -23.91 -7.14 15.48
C THR A 6 -22.47 -7.02 16.00
N PRO A 7 -21.62 -6.16 15.40
CA PRO A 7 -20.27 -5.88 15.92
C PRO A 7 -20.30 -5.46 17.39
N THR A 8 -21.28 -4.64 17.79
CA THR A 8 -21.47 -4.22 19.20
C THR A 8 -21.81 -5.40 20.11
N GLN A 9 -22.65 -6.33 19.68
CA GLN A 9 -22.96 -7.52 20.46
C GLN A 9 -21.73 -8.43 20.60
N ALA A 10 -21.04 -8.72 19.49
CA ALA A 10 -19.83 -9.53 19.51
C ALA A 10 -18.74 -8.91 20.41
N ALA A 11 -18.58 -7.58 20.35
CA ALA A 11 -17.68 -6.82 21.23
C ALA A 11 -18.04 -6.95 22.71
N ARG A 12 -19.34 -6.98 23.06
CA ARG A 12 -19.83 -7.16 24.43
C ARG A 12 -19.73 -8.60 24.91
N ASP A 13 -19.94 -9.57 24.03
CA ASP A 13 -19.86 -11.01 24.32
C ASP A 13 -18.48 -11.41 24.85
N ILE A 14 -17.42 -10.71 24.42
CA ILE A 14 -16.06 -10.87 24.96
C ILE A 14 -16.04 -10.73 26.50
N ILE A 15 -16.86 -9.85 27.09
CA ILE A 15 -16.93 -9.61 28.55
C ILE A 15 -17.34 -10.89 29.30
N LEU A 16 -18.08 -11.81 28.67
CA LEU A 16 -18.47 -13.08 29.29
C LEU A 16 -17.28 -14.03 29.49
N THR A 17 -16.16 -13.80 28.80
CA THR A 17 -14.98 -14.68 28.82
C THR A 17 -13.75 -14.02 29.44
N ILE A 18 -13.84 -12.73 29.80
CA ILE A 18 -12.71 -11.96 30.34
C ILE A 18 -13.20 -11.18 31.58
N PRO A 19 -12.53 -11.28 32.75
CA PRO A 19 -12.96 -10.61 33.99
C PRO A 19 -12.63 -9.10 34.02
N ARG A 20 -12.59 -8.44 32.85
CA ARG A 20 -12.29 -7.01 32.70
C ARG A 20 -13.01 -6.47 31.46
N MET A 21 -13.42 -5.19 31.49
CA MET A 21 -13.93 -4.52 30.30
C MET A 21 -12.84 -4.48 29.21
N PRO A 22 -13.12 -4.91 27.97
CA PRO A 22 -12.22 -4.70 26.86
C PRO A 22 -11.97 -3.20 26.67
N LEU A 23 -10.74 -2.77 26.96
CA LEU A 23 -10.28 -1.42 26.71
C LEU A 23 -9.88 -1.30 25.24
N TRP A 24 -10.85 -0.94 24.40
CA TRP A 24 -10.65 -0.72 22.97
C TRP A 24 -9.57 0.34 22.66
N SER A 25 -9.24 1.19 23.64
CA SER A 25 -8.16 2.18 23.61
C SER A 25 -6.77 1.55 23.47
N HIS A 26 -6.61 0.26 23.74
CA HIS A 26 -5.36 -0.47 23.55
C HIS A 26 -5.34 -1.32 22.26
N SER A 27 -6.35 -1.19 21.40
CA SER A 27 -6.36 -1.91 20.11
C SER A 27 -5.41 -1.22 19.14
N ASP A 28 -4.32 -1.90 18.78
CA ASP A 28 -3.33 -1.39 17.83
C ASP A 28 -3.67 -1.74 16.37
N VAL A 29 -4.51 -2.77 16.14
CA VAL A 29 -4.92 -3.22 14.80
C VAL A 29 -6.35 -3.80 14.79
N PHE A 30 -7.09 -3.54 13.71
CA PHE A 30 -8.36 -4.18 13.36
C PHE A 30 -8.18 -5.07 12.12
N VAL A 31 -8.64 -6.31 12.18
CA VAL A 31 -8.59 -7.25 11.06
C VAL A 31 -10.01 -7.57 10.60
N LEU A 32 -10.34 -7.19 9.36
CA LEU A 32 -11.63 -7.44 8.74
C LEU A 32 -11.65 -8.80 8.05
N GLY A 33 -12.75 -9.55 8.17
CA GLY A 33 -12.94 -10.79 7.42
C GLY A 33 -13.39 -10.53 5.99
N GLU A 34 -12.90 -11.33 5.03
CA GLU A 34 -13.19 -11.16 3.62
C GLU A 34 -14.69 -11.19 3.28
N THR A 35 -15.44 -12.14 3.85
CA THR A 35 -16.89 -12.29 3.62
C THR A 35 -17.66 -11.02 4.00
N LEU A 36 -17.31 -10.41 5.13
CA LEU A 36 -17.92 -9.17 5.59
C LEU A 36 -17.59 -8.02 4.64
N SER A 37 -16.31 -7.91 4.24
CA SER A 37 -15.80 -6.88 3.35
C SER A 37 -16.41 -6.92 1.95
N ARG A 38 -16.86 -8.09 1.46
CA ARG A 38 -17.54 -8.24 0.17
C ARG A 38 -19.02 -7.84 0.20
N THR A 39 -19.64 -7.83 1.38
CA THR A 39 -21.09 -7.63 1.52
C THR A 39 -21.44 -6.14 1.63
N ASP A 40 -21.14 -5.54 2.77
CA ASP A 40 -21.37 -4.12 3.05
C ASP A 40 -20.63 -3.75 4.34
N LEU A 41 -19.66 -2.84 4.23
CA LEU A 41 -18.91 -2.34 5.38
C LEU A 41 -19.57 -1.19 6.13
N ALA A 42 -20.75 -0.70 5.73
CA ALA A 42 -21.40 0.46 6.36
C ALA A 42 -21.63 0.26 7.86
N TYR A 43 -22.09 -0.91 8.29
CA TYR A 43 -22.28 -1.21 9.72
C TYR A 43 -20.96 -1.26 10.49
N MET A 44 -19.90 -1.79 9.88
CA MET A 44 -18.57 -1.78 10.48
C MET A 44 -17.99 -0.38 10.55
N ALA A 45 -18.16 0.41 9.50
CA ALA A 45 -17.71 1.79 9.45
C ALA A 45 -18.41 2.63 10.50
N ASP A 46 -19.73 2.50 10.67
CA ASP A 46 -20.49 3.19 11.71
C ASP A 46 -20.01 2.80 13.11
N PHE A 47 -19.76 1.51 13.37
CA PHE A 47 -19.19 1.04 14.62
C PHE A 47 -17.80 1.65 14.91
N LEU A 48 -16.90 1.61 13.93
CA LEU A 48 -15.56 2.20 14.04
C LEU A 48 -15.62 3.73 14.21
N ALA A 49 -16.58 4.39 13.56
CA ALA A 49 -16.75 5.83 13.59
C ALA A 49 -17.28 6.32 14.96
N ARG A 50 -18.36 5.70 15.46
CA ARG A 50 -19.08 6.15 16.67
C ARG A 50 -18.44 5.75 17.99
N ASN A 51 -17.66 4.66 18.01
CA ASN A 51 -17.08 4.17 19.25
C ASN A 51 -15.89 5.03 19.68
N ARG A 52 -16.11 5.92 20.66
CA ARG A 52 -15.10 6.84 21.20
C ARG A 52 -13.91 6.14 21.84
N ASN A 53 -14.05 4.86 22.19
CA ASN A 53 -12.97 4.07 22.79
C ASN A 53 -12.03 3.47 21.74
N ILE A 54 -12.34 3.59 20.44
CA ILE A 54 -11.48 3.12 19.37
C ILE A 54 -10.48 4.21 19.01
N ARG A 55 -9.19 3.86 19.10
CA ARG A 55 -8.09 4.67 18.60
C ARG A 55 -8.20 4.85 17.09
N LYS A 56 -8.31 6.09 16.65
CA LYS A 56 -8.43 6.43 15.22
C LYS A 56 -7.13 6.19 14.45
N ASP A 57 -6.01 6.18 15.15
CA ASP A 57 -4.68 5.85 14.64
C ASP A 57 -4.36 4.35 14.63
N ALA A 58 -5.26 3.50 15.16
CA ALA A 58 -5.13 2.05 15.04
C ALA A 58 -5.10 1.64 13.56
N LEU A 59 -4.27 0.66 13.22
CA LEU A 59 -4.18 0.17 11.84
C LEU A 59 -5.37 -0.73 11.49
N ILE A 60 -5.69 -0.82 10.21
CA ILE A 60 -6.72 -1.71 9.70
C ILE A 60 -6.16 -2.59 8.57
N MET A 61 -6.53 -3.86 8.57
CA MET A 61 -6.10 -4.86 7.61
C MET A 61 -7.27 -5.77 7.21
N LEU A 62 -7.16 -6.43 6.07
CA LEU A 62 -8.06 -7.50 5.66
C LEU A 62 -7.40 -8.87 5.88
N ALA A 63 -8.09 -9.80 6.55
CA ALA A 63 -7.72 -11.22 6.48
C ALA A 63 -8.09 -11.76 5.10
N TYR A 64 -7.09 -12.16 4.33
CA TYR A 64 -7.21 -12.64 2.95
C TYR A 64 -6.95 -14.14 2.89
N GLN A 65 -7.88 -14.91 2.29
CA GLN A 65 -7.82 -16.38 2.26
C GLN A 65 -7.66 -17.04 3.64
N ALA A 66 -8.01 -16.30 4.69
CA ALA A 66 -7.97 -16.72 6.09
C ALA A 66 -9.07 -15.95 6.83
N THR A 67 -9.47 -16.48 7.97
CA THR A 67 -10.34 -15.77 8.90
C THR A 67 -9.52 -14.86 9.81
N PRO A 68 -10.09 -13.74 10.32
CA PRO A 68 -9.43 -12.96 11.37
C PRO A 68 -9.04 -13.81 12.58
N TYR A 69 -9.83 -14.86 12.87
CA TYR A 69 -9.55 -15.84 13.92
C TYR A 69 -8.21 -16.55 13.70
N GLU A 70 -8.00 -17.13 12.52
CA GLU A 70 -6.75 -17.83 12.17
C GLU A 70 -5.55 -16.88 12.19
N VAL A 71 -5.72 -15.65 11.70
CA VAL A 71 -4.66 -14.62 11.73
C VAL A 71 -4.20 -14.32 13.16
N PHE A 72 -5.12 -14.24 14.12
CA PHE A 72 -4.75 -13.97 15.53
C PHE A 72 -4.27 -15.21 16.29
N LEU A 73 -4.53 -16.42 15.78
CA LEU A 73 -4.02 -17.66 16.36
C LEU A 73 -2.64 -18.06 15.83
N ALA A 74 -2.30 -17.67 14.60
CA ALA A 74 -1.03 -18.02 13.98
C ALA A 74 0.16 -17.55 14.85
N GLU A 75 1.12 -18.46 15.08
CA GLU A 75 2.31 -18.16 15.85
C GLU A 75 3.24 -17.24 15.03
N SER A 76 3.54 -16.05 15.56
CA SER A 76 4.65 -15.25 15.03
C SER A 76 5.93 -15.67 15.76
N PRO A 77 7.02 -16.03 15.04
CA PRO A 77 8.28 -16.49 15.63
C PRO A 77 8.91 -15.51 16.63
N MET A 78 8.51 -14.24 16.65
CA MET A 78 9.15 -13.20 17.49
C MET A 78 8.22 -12.28 18.28
N ALA A 79 6.89 -12.36 18.15
CA ALA A 79 6.00 -11.58 19.00
C ALA A 79 4.56 -12.11 19.04
N LEU A 80 4.12 -12.51 20.23
CA LEU A 80 2.72 -12.75 20.54
C LEU A 80 1.89 -11.47 20.28
N SER A 81 0.76 -11.62 19.59
CA SER A 81 -0.38 -10.69 19.52
C SER A 81 -0.20 -9.37 18.73
N SER A 82 -1.32 -8.89 18.16
CA SER A 82 -1.61 -7.60 17.48
C SER A 82 -0.48 -6.62 17.15
N ARG A 83 0.43 -6.30 18.09
CA ARG A 83 1.64 -5.52 17.85
C ARG A 83 2.54 -6.12 16.79
N GLY A 84 2.67 -7.45 16.75
CA GLY A 84 3.46 -8.13 15.72
C GLY A 84 2.98 -7.83 14.29
N LEU A 85 1.66 -7.69 14.09
CA LEU A 85 1.09 -7.30 12.79
C LEU A 85 1.43 -5.85 12.42
N VAL A 86 1.33 -4.95 13.41
CA VAL A 86 1.66 -3.53 13.23
C VAL A 86 3.15 -3.37 12.90
N ASP A 87 4.02 -4.06 13.64
CA ASP A 87 5.48 -4.00 13.44
C ASP A 87 5.86 -4.63 12.11
N LEU A 88 5.31 -5.80 11.76
CA LEU A 88 5.52 -6.43 10.46
C LEU A 88 5.21 -5.46 9.32
N LEU A 89 4.05 -4.81 9.37
CA LEU A 89 3.60 -3.89 8.33
C LEU A 89 4.45 -2.61 8.27
N ARG A 90 4.85 -2.05 9.41
CA ARG A 90 5.71 -0.85 9.45
C ARG A 90 7.14 -1.14 9.01
N ILE A 91 7.71 -2.26 9.46
CA ILE A 91 9.08 -2.67 9.11
C ILE A 91 9.15 -3.00 7.62
N GLN A 92 8.17 -3.71 7.05
CA GLN A 92 8.20 -3.96 5.60
C GLN A 92 8.05 -2.67 4.78
N GLU A 93 7.25 -1.69 5.22
CA GLU A 93 7.12 -0.42 4.49
C GLU A 93 8.46 0.34 4.49
N GLU A 94 9.18 0.29 5.60
CA GLU A 94 10.47 0.93 5.76
C GLU A 94 11.59 0.22 4.99
N ARG A 95 11.62 -1.10 5.05
CA ARG A 95 12.73 -1.90 4.52
C ARG A 95 12.51 -2.33 3.07
N PHE A 96 11.31 -2.77 2.72
CA PHE A 96 11.00 -3.25 1.36
C PHE A 96 10.20 -2.23 0.55
N GLY A 97 9.31 -1.46 1.21
CA GLY A 97 8.49 -0.44 0.57
C GLY A 97 7.40 -1.03 -0.31
N ILE A 98 6.68 -2.05 0.17
CA ILE A 98 5.65 -2.74 -0.61
C ILE A 98 4.25 -2.22 -0.24
N TYR A 99 3.79 -2.52 0.97
CA TYR A 99 2.41 -2.23 1.40
C TYR A 99 2.36 -0.96 2.25
N THR A 100 1.37 -0.09 2.03
CA THR A 100 1.22 1.14 2.81
C THR A 100 0.30 0.90 4.02
N PRO A 101 0.73 1.21 5.26
CA PRO A 101 -0.13 1.16 6.42
C PRO A 101 -1.29 2.15 6.35
N VAL A 102 -2.47 1.68 6.73
CA VAL A 102 -3.70 2.49 6.73
C VAL A 102 -4.31 2.46 8.12
N SER A 103 -4.63 3.65 8.63
CA SER A 103 -5.32 3.80 9.91
C SER A 103 -6.83 3.68 9.75
N CYS A 104 -7.54 3.37 10.82
CA CYS A 104 -9.01 3.44 10.85
C CYS A 104 -9.51 4.82 10.44
N ASN A 105 -8.84 5.90 10.86
CA ASN A 105 -9.22 7.26 10.48
C ASN A 105 -9.17 7.47 8.97
N GLU A 106 -8.05 7.08 8.35
CA GLU A 106 -7.85 7.22 6.91
C GLU A 106 -8.84 6.37 6.12
N PHE A 107 -9.06 5.13 6.55
CA PHE A 107 -10.04 4.23 5.94
C PHE A 107 -11.45 4.83 5.99
N LEU A 108 -11.88 5.31 7.16
CA LEU A 108 -13.20 5.92 7.34
C LEU A 108 -13.36 7.23 6.56
N ALA A 109 -12.32 8.05 6.49
CA ALA A 109 -12.34 9.30 5.71
C ALA A 109 -12.54 8.99 4.21
N LYS A 110 -11.74 8.07 3.66
CA LYS A 110 -11.88 7.65 2.25
C LYS A 110 -13.23 7.00 1.96
N LEU A 111 -13.78 6.25 2.91
CA LEU A 111 -15.11 5.63 2.75
C LEU A 111 -16.26 6.66 2.73
N ALA A 112 -16.07 7.82 3.37
CA ALA A 112 -17.08 8.86 3.49
C ALA A 112 -16.99 9.96 2.42
N GLU A 113 -15.84 10.10 1.75
CA GLU A 113 -15.58 11.17 0.79
C GLU A 113 -15.81 10.71 -0.66
N PRO A 114 -16.64 11.41 -1.46
CA PRO A 114 -16.78 11.12 -2.89
C PRO A 114 -15.45 11.27 -3.64
N GLY A 115 -15.29 10.50 -4.72
CA GLY A 115 -14.13 10.61 -5.61
C GLY A 115 -12.82 10.04 -5.05
N VAL A 116 -12.91 9.19 -4.03
CA VAL A 116 -11.81 8.32 -3.59
C VAL A 116 -12.41 7.03 -3.03
N ASP A 117 -11.70 5.93 -3.17
CA ASP A 117 -12.04 4.67 -2.52
C ASP A 117 -10.94 4.21 -1.56
N PRO A 118 -11.29 3.48 -0.48
CA PRO A 118 -10.30 2.96 0.43
C PRO A 118 -9.52 1.79 -0.18
N VAL A 119 -8.29 1.63 0.30
CA VAL A 119 -7.44 0.47 0.08
C VAL A 119 -6.74 0.16 1.39
N ILE A 120 -6.64 -1.11 1.79
CA ILE A 120 -6.00 -1.51 3.06
C ILE A 120 -5.09 -2.73 2.87
N PRO A 121 -4.02 -2.89 3.65
CA PRO A 121 -3.15 -4.07 3.58
C PRO A 121 -3.90 -5.39 3.82
N GLN A 122 -3.44 -6.45 3.16
CA GLN A 122 -3.92 -7.81 3.35
C GLN A 122 -2.93 -8.62 4.17
N VAL A 123 -3.47 -9.44 5.07
CA VAL A 123 -2.73 -10.41 5.87
C VAL A 123 -3.34 -11.80 5.66
N THR A 124 -2.49 -12.80 5.53
CA THR A 124 -2.89 -14.21 5.38
C THR A 124 -2.07 -15.10 6.32
N VAL A 125 -2.42 -16.37 6.37
CA VAL A 125 -1.72 -17.41 7.13
C VAL A 125 -1.15 -18.42 6.14
N ALA A 126 0.16 -18.33 5.89
CA ALA A 126 0.89 -19.31 5.11
C ALA A 126 1.33 -20.48 6.00
N TYR A 127 1.60 -21.64 5.41
CA TYR A 127 2.11 -22.81 6.13
C TYR A 127 3.54 -23.12 5.66
N ARG A 128 4.49 -23.16 6.59
CA ARG A 128 5.87 -23.60 6.32
C ARG A 128 6.28 -24.62 7.36
N ASP A 129 6.69 -25.81 6.91
CA ASP A 129 7.01 -26.95 7.78
C ASP A 129 5.88 -27.24 8.79
N ASP A 130 4.64 -27.22 8.31
CA ASP A 130 3.38 -27.37 9.08
C ASP A 130 3.14 -26.32 10.19
N ARG A 131 3.91 -25.23 10.20
CA ARG A 131 3.71 -24.12 11.13
C ARG A 131 2.95 -22.97 10.46
N PRO A 132 1.86 -22.46 11.07
CA PRO A 132 1.15 -21.30 10.56
C PRO A 132 2.00 -20.05 10.75
N LEU A 133 2.22 -19.30 9.68
CA LEU A 133 3.00 -18.07 9.63
C LEU A 133 2.17 -16.94 9.06
N ILE A 134 2.13 -15.84 9.79
CA ILE A 134 1.50 -14.61 9.33
C ILE A 134 2.34 -13.99 8.22
N THR A 135 1.70 -13.73 7.08
CA THR A 135 2.34 -13.07 5.93
C THR A 135 1.46 -11.95 5.40
N LEU A 136 2.08 -10.88 4.89
CA LEU A 136 1.37 -9.84 4.16
C LEU A 136 1.29 -10.24 2.69
N ASP A 137 0.12 -10.10 2.09
CA ASP A 137 -0.13 -10.53 0.70
C ASP A 137 -1.10 -9.58 0.01
N GLY A 138 -0.57 -8.46 -0.47
CA GLY A 138 -1.33 -7.51 -1.27
C GLY A 138 -2.01 -6.39 -0.48
N MET A 139 -2.82 -5.62 -1.20
CA MET A 139 -3.71 -4.63 -0.61
C MET A 139 -5.13 -4.79 -1.16
N ALA A 140 -6.10 -4.87 -0.26
CA ALA A 140 -7.52 -4.99 -0.55
C ALA A 140 -8.06 -3.67 -1.11
N VAL A 141 -8.65 -3.72 -2.31
CA VAL A 141 -9.23 -2.57 -3.01
C VAL A 141 -10.74 -2.56 -2.82
N PHE A 142 -11.25 -1.43 -2.36
CA PHE A 142 -12.67 -1.21 -2.21
C PHE A 142 -13.21 -0.34 -3.34
N ARG A 143 -14.50 -0.49 -3.59
CA ARG A 143 -15.31 0.46 -4.34
C ARG A 143 -16.50 0.79 -3.46
N GLN A 144 -16.60 2.05 -3.04
CA GLN A 144 -17.50 2.49 -1.99
C GLN A 144 -17.28 1.60 -0.73
N ASN A 145 -18.34 0.93 -0.27
CA ASN A 145 -18.37 0.09 0.93
C ASN A 145 -18.13 -1.40 0.68
N ARG A 146 -17.62 -1.80 -0.50
CA ARG A 146 -17.41 -3.22 -0.85
C ARG A 146 -16.03 -3.50 -1.40
N LEU A 147 -15.46 -4.63 -0.98
CA LEU A 147 -14.23 -5.21 -1.53
C LEU A 147 -14.48 -5.69 -2.96
N VAL A 148 -13.70 -5.16 -3.91
CA VAL A 148 -13.81 -5.50 -5.34
C VAL A 148 -12.61 -6.28 -5.88
N GLY A 149 -11.48 -6.27 -5.17
CA GLY A 149 -10.30 -7.04 -5.55
C GLY A 149 -9.09 -6.73 -4.69
N SER A 150 -7.91 -7.05 -5.21
CA SER A 150 -6.63 -6.83 -4.53
C SER A 150 -5.59 -6.25 -5.49
N LEU A 151 -4.65 -5.48 -4.96
CA LEU A 151 -3.36 -5.19 -5.56
C LEU A 151 -2.36 -6.30 -5.17
N ASN A 152 -1.61 -6.83 -6.13
CA ASN A 152 -0.43 -7.65 -5.85
C ASN A 152 0.77 -6.80 -5.40
N GLU A 153 1.94 -7.40 -5.16
CA GLU A 153 3.15 -6.66 -4.75
C GLU A 153 3.54 -5.54 -5.73
N LEU A 154 3.56 -5.82 -7.04
CA LEU A 154 3.95 -4.85 -8.07
C LEU A 154 3.03 -3.62 -8.05
N GLU A 155 1.72 -3.89 -8.02
CA GLU A 155 0.67 -2.88 -7.98
C GLU A 155 0.68 -2.11 -6.65
N SER A 156 0.97 -2.78 -5.53
CA SER A 156 1.08 -2.16 -4.20
C SER A 156 2.27 -1.21 -4.11
N ARG A 157 3.42 -1.57 -4.69
CA ARG A 157 4.57 -0.66 -4.83
C ARG A 157 4.19 0.57 -5.64
N GLY A 158 3.46 0.39 -6.75
CA GLY A 158 2.90 1.47 -7.55
C GLY A 158 1.99 2.40 -6.74
N TYR A 159 1.10 1.83 -5.92
CA TYR A 159 0.24 2.58 -5.02
C TYR A 159 1.06 3.42 -4.04
N ARG A 160 2.10 2.83 -3.44
CA ARG A 160 2.97 3.50 -2.46
C ARG A 160 3.65 4.74 -3.03
N TRP A 161 4.16 4.68 -4.27
CA TRP A 161 4.76 5.85 -4.93
C TRP A 161 3.79 7.04 -4.97
N LEU A 162 2.52 6.77 -5.24
CA LEU A 162 1.49 7.81 -5.37
C LEU A 162 0.91 8.24 -4.03
N ASN A 163 0.54 7.30 -3.17
CA ASN A 163 -0.38 7.50 -2.03
C ASN A 163 0.18 7.03 -0.68
N SER A 164 1.51 6.96 -0.51
CA SER A 164 2.11 6.73 0.81
C SER A 164 2.24 8.00 1.65
N ASN A 165 1.98 7.88 2.96
CA ASN A 165 2.34 8.89 3.97
C ASN A 165 3.86 8.90 4.25
N LYS A 166 4.52 7.74 4.17
CA LYS A 166 5.96 7.59 4.36
C LYS A 166 6.66 7.61 3.01
N LYS A 167 7.31 8.74 2.71
CA LYS A 167 7.98 9.01 1.43
C LYS A 167 9.48 8.67 1.44
N MET A 168 9.88 7.63 2.18
CA MET A 168 11.27 7.21 2.38
C MET A 168 11.35 5.70 2.66
N GLY A 169 12.51 5.10 2.44
CA GLY A 169 12.74 3.66 2.62
C GLY A 169 12.18 2.80 1.50
N GLY A 170 12.52 1.52 1.52
CA GLY A 170 12.18 0.53 0.51
C GLY A 170 13.34 0.20 -0.42
N LEU A 171 13.19 -0.93 -1.11
CA LEU A 171 14.18 -1.44 -2.05
C LEU A 171 13.59 -1.45 -3.46
N LEU A 172 14.45 -1.17 -4.43
CA LEU A 172 14.22 -1.31 -5.85
C LEU A 172 15.32 -2.20 -6.41
N VAL A 173 14.96 -3.35 -6.96
CA VAL A 173 15.92 -4.29 -7.55
C VAL A 173 15.81 -4.19 -9.07
N LEU A 174 16.95 -4.00 -9.72
CA LEU A 174 17.08 -4.02 -11.17
C LEU A 174 17.78 -5.32 -11.55
N ASP A 175 17.10 -6.17 -12.33
CA ASP A 175 17.66 -7.44 -12.80
C ASP A 175 18.48 -7.23 -14.07
N ASN A 176 19.67 -7.82 -14.10
CA ASN A 176 20.62 -7.75 -15.21
C ASN A 176 20.78 -6.34 -15.84
N PRO A 177 21.00 -5.28 -15.03
CA PRO A 177 20.86 -3.91 -15.52
C PRO A 177 21.99 -3.50 -16.46
N LEU A 178 23.17 -4.12 -16.32
CA LEU A 178 24.36 -3.84 -17.13
C LEU A 178 25.05 -5.17 -17.47
N PRO A 179 25.75 -5.28 -18.62
CA PRO A 179 26.47 -6.49 -19.01
C PRO A 179 27.44 -6.92 -17.90
N GLY A 180 27.31 -8.16 -17.39
CA GLY A 180 28.17 -8.68 -16.33
C GLY A 180 27.69 -8.40 -14.89
N LEU A 181 26.53 -7.78 -14.73
CA LEU A 181 25.80 -7.72 -13.45
C LEU A 181 24.56 -8.62 -13.52
N ASN A 182 24.33 -9.40 -12.47
CA ASN A 182 23.10 -10.17 -12.28
C ASN A 182 21.97 -9.29 -11.73
N TYR A 183 22.30 -8.35 -10.85
CA TYR A 183 21.35 -7.40 -10.27
C TYR A 183 22.06 -6.14 -9.74
N VAL A 184 21.30 -5.06 -9.58
CA VAL A 184 21.64 -3.92 -8.73
C VAL A 184 20.46 -3.63 -7.81
N THR A 185 20.73 -3.57 -6.52
CA THR A 185 19.75 -3.19 -5.49
C THR A 185 19.97 -1.73 -5.12
N LEU A 186 18.91 -0.94 -5.25
CA LEU A 186 18.87 0.46 -4.87
C LEU A 186 17.96 0.63 -3.65
N GLU A 187 18.44 1.38 -2.67
CA GLU A 187 17.64 1.80 -1.52
C GLU A 187 17.01 3.16 -1.79
N VAL A 188 15.71 3.29 -1.52
CA VAL A 188 14.98 4.54 -1.69
C VAL A 188 15.25 5.45 -0.49
N ASN A 189 16.07 6.49 -0.71
CA ASN A 189 16.37 7.49 0.32
C ASN A 189 15.14 8.35 0.63
N ARG A 190 14.56 8.95 -0.41
CA ARG A 190 13.32 9.74 -0.35
C ARG A 190 12.67 9.81 -1.72
N PHE A 191 11.37 10.10 -1.74
CA PHE A 191 10.67 10.39 -2.98
C PHE A 191 9.57 11.43 -2.80
N SER A 192 9.06 11.94 -3.90
CA SER A 192 7.86 12.75 -3.93
C SER A 192 7.02 12.36 -5.15
N SER A 193 5.72 12.58 -5.04
CA SER A 193 4.79 12.40 -6.12
C SER A 193 3.82 13.56 -6.18
N TYR A 194 3.47 13.95 -7.39
CA TYR A 194 2.45 14.95 -7.65
C TYR A 194 1.54 14.46 -8.76
N THR A 195 0.25 14.76 -8.63
CA THR A 195 -0.75 14.37 -9.62
C THR A 195 -1.70 15.52 -9.83
N ARG A 196 -1.83 15.95 -11.09
CA ARG A 196 -2.66 17.08 -11.49
C ARG A 196 -3.64 16.66 -12.58
N PRO A 197 -4.95 16.91 -12.42
CA PRO A 197 -5.89 16.75 -13.51
C PRO A 197 -5.67 17.88 -14.54
N ARG A 198 -5.78 17.53 -15.82
CA ARG A 198 -5.74 18.45 -16.96
C ARG A 198 -6.92 18.15 -17.87
N LEU A 199 -7.61 19.21 -18.30
CA LEU A 199 -8.66 19.13 -19.31
C LEU A 199 -8.06 19.46 -20.67
N GLU A 200 -8.08 18.51 -21.59
CA GLU A 200 -7.70 18.70 -23.00
C GLU A 200 -8.96 18.48 -23.86
N GLY A 201 -9.66 19.58 -24.18
CA GLY A 201 -11.00 19.52 -24.77
C GLY A 201 -11.98 18.86 -23.81
N ASN A 202 -12.63 17.78 -24.27
CA ASN A 202 -13.53 16.96 -23.44
C ASN A 202 -12.82 15.81 -22.71
N SER A 203 -11.49 15.66 -22.85
CA SER A 203 -10.74 14.56 -22.23
C SER A 203 -10.13 14.99 -20.90
N LEU A 204 -10.36 14.19 -19.86
CA LEU A 204 -9.66 14.29 -18.58
C LEU A 204 -8.38 13.46 -18.61
N ILE A 205 -7.24 14.10 -18.33
CA ILE A 205 -5.93 13.47 -18.27
C ILE A 205 -5.32 13.74 -16.90
N MET A 206 -4.72 12.72 -16.30
CA MET A 206 -3.97 12.85 -15.05
C MET A 206 -2.48 12.92 -15.35
N ASP A 207 -1.87 14.08 -15.17
CA ASP A 207 -0.42 14.23 -15.22
C ASP A 207 0.16 13.79 -13.88
N ILE A 208 1.07 12.82 -13.90
CA ILE A 208 1.68 12.21 -12.72
C ILE A 208 3.18 12.39 -12.82
N GLU A 209 3.76 13.03 -11.82
CA GLU A 209 5.21 13.22 -11.68
C GLU A 209 5.69 12.49 -10.42
N VAL A 210 6.73 11.66 -10.56
CA VAL A 210 7.40 11.00 -9.45
C VAL A 210 8.89 11.35 -9.49
N LYS A 211 9.44 11.77 -8.36
CA LYS A 211 10.89 11.99 -8.18
C LYS A 211 11.40 11.11 -7.07
N ALA A 212 12.45 10.35 -7.31
CA ALA A 212 13.07 9.50 -6.30
C ALA A 212 14.58 9.73 -6.22
N LEU A 213 15.07 9.87 -4.99
CA LEU A 213 16.48 9.87 -4.68
C LEU A 213 16.85 8.51 -4.10
N LEU A 214 17.84 7.87 -4.71
CA LEU A 214 18.22 6.49 -4.48
C LEU A 214 19.67 6.43 -4.00
N ASN A 215 19.99 5.37 -3.27
CA ASN A 215 21.35 5.01 -2.91
C ASN A 215 21.65 3.63 -3.49
N LEU A 216 22.88 3.43 -3.97
CA LEU A 216 23.36 2.07 -4.23
C LEU A 216 23.42 1.29 -2.91
N TYR A 217 22.84 0.10 -2.88
CA TYR A 217 22.81 -0.77 -1.70
C TYR A 217 23.65 -2.03 -1.88
N ASP A 218 23.40 -2.78 -2.95
CA ASP A 218 24.12 -4.02 -3.27
C ASP A 218 24.15 -4.28 -4.77
N GLN A 219 25.11 -5.09 -5.24
CA GLN A 219 25.23 -5.50 -6.64
C GLN A 219 25.66 -6.97 -6.77
N GLY A 220 25.10 -7.66 -7.77
CA GLY A 220 25.48 -9.01 -8.13
C GLY A 220 26.53 -9.04 -9.23
N GLY A 221 27.78 -8.67 -8.95
CA GLY A 221 28.88 -8.70 -9.93
C GLY A 221 30.08 -7.84 -9.53
N LEU A 222 31.15 -7.87 -10.33
CA LEU A 222 32.42 -7.18 -10.04
C LEU A 222 32.63 -5.85 -10.80
N ILE A 223 31.63 -5.42 -11.56
CA ILE A 223 31.72 -4.19 -12.36
C ILE A 223 31.57 -2.97 -11.47
N ASP A 224 32.34 -1.93 -11.75
CA ASP A 224 32.18 -0.65 -11.08
C ASP A 224 30.92 0.06 -11.57
N VAL A 225 29.86 0.01 -10.76
CA VAL A 225 28.59 0.68 -11.05
C VAL A 225 28.61 2.17 -10.75
N GLN A 226 29.69 2.70 -10.17
CA GLN A 226 29.76 4.11 -9.74
C GLN A 226 30.37 5.04 -10.80
N SER A 227 30.75 4.52 -11.97
CA SER A 227 31.11 5.36 -13.11
C SER A 227 29.94 6.27 -13.50
N VAL A 228 30.25 7.42 -14.12
CA VAL A 228 29.22 8.39 -14.52
C VAL A 228 28.22 7.73 -15.46
N GLU A 229 28.73 7.00 -16.46
CA GLU A 229 27.95 6.35 -17.50
C GLU A 229 27.04 5.26 -16.93
N ASN A 230 27.54 4.44 -15.99
CA ASN A 230 26.76 3.37 -15.39
C ASN A 230 25.68 3.92 -14.45
N ILE A 231 25.95 5.01 -13.72
CA ILE A 231 24.94 5.68 -12.89
C ILE A 231 23.81 6.24 -13.74
N GLU A 232 24.12 6.94 -14.83
CA GLU A 232 23.09 7.51 -15.72
C GLU A 232 22.19 6.42 -16.30
N GLU A 233 22.76 5.28 -16.71
CA GLU A 233 21.96 4.14 -17.18
C GLU A 233 21.11 3.53 -16.05
N LEU A 234 21.67 3.35 -14.85
CA LEU A 234 20.93 2.84 -13.70
C LEU A 234 19.78 3.77 -13.28
N GLU A 235 19.95 5.09 -13.39
CA GLU A 235 18.87 6.06 -13.17
C GLU A 235 17.76 5.86 -14.20
N ILE A 236 18.09 5.75 -15.49
CA ILE A 236 17.08 5.49 -16.54
C ILE A 236 16.32 4.19 -16.26
N LEU A 237 17.03 3.12 -15.90
CA LEU A 237 16.42 1.81 -15.58
C LEU A 237 15.55 1.87 -14.32
N ALA A 238 16.00 2.58 -13.27
CA ALA A 238 15.23 2.79 -12.06
C ALA A 238 13.95 3.59 -12.32
N ALA A 239 14.03 4.66 -13.12
CA ALA A 239 12.86 5.44 -13.52
C ALA A 239 11.83 4.58 -14.27
N ARG A 240 12.30 3.73 -15.21
CA ARG A 240 11.43 2.79 -15.94
C ARG A 240 10.76 1.76 -15.03
N GLU A 241 11.49 1.22 -14.06
CA GLU A 241 10.91 0.24 -13.12
C GLU A 241 9.86 0.86 -12.20
N ILE A 242 10.11 2.08 -11.68
CA ILE A 242 9.12 2.83 -10.91
C ILE A 242 7.91 3.18 -11.78
N GLU A 243 8.12 3.61 -13.02
CA GLU A 243 7.03 3.89 -13.97
C GLU A 243 6.18 2.65 -14.21
N ARG A 244 6.81 1.48 -14.38
CA ARG A 244 6.13 0.19 -14.56
C ARG A 244 5.25 -0.14 -13.35
N GLN A 245 5.76 0.04 -12.13
CA GLN A 245 5.01 -0.16 -10.89
C GLN A 245 3.79 0.77 -10.82
N VAL A 246 3.99 2.08 -11.07
CA VAL A 246 2.91 3.09 -11.08
C VAL A 246 1.84 2.75 -12.11
N ARG A 247 2.24 2.40 -13.34
CA ARG A 247 1.29 2.01 -14.40
C ARG A 247 0.53 0.73 -14.07
N ALA A 248 1.19 -0.27 -13.47
CA ALA A 248 0.52 -1.48 -13.01
C ALA A 248 -0.58 -1.17 -11.99
N CYS A 249 -0.28 -0.32 -11.00
CA CYS A 249 -1.28 0.14 -10.02
C CYS A 249 -2.46 0.86 -10.68
N ILE A 250 -2.20 1.78 -11.60
CA ILE A 250 -3.25 2.53 -12.31
C ILE A 250 -4.16 1.58 -13.07
N ASN A 251 -3.56 0.69 -13.88
CA ASN A 251 -4.31 -0.29 -14.66
C ASN A 251 -5.16 -1.19 -13.77
N LYS A 252 -4.62 -1.63 -12.62
CA LYS A 252 -5.36 -2.47 -11.68
C LYS A 252 -6.52 -1.72 -11.03
N ALA A 253 -6.30 -0.49 -10.59
CA ALA A 253 -7.35 0.36 -10.01
C ALA A 253 -8.51 0.56 -11.00
N GLN A 254 -8.18 0.88 -12.27
CA GLN A 254 -9.15 1.04 -13.34
C GLN A 254 -9.88 -0.27 -13.69
N GLN A 255 -9.18 -1.40 -13.73
CA GLN A 255 -9.78 -2.72 -13.93
C GLN A 255 -10.80 -3.07 -12.84
N LEU A 256 -10.47 -2.76 -11.58
CA LEU A 256 -11.35 -3.00 -10.43
C LEU A 256 -12.41 -1.92 -10.27
N ASN A 257 -12.31 -0.84 -11.05
CA ASN A 257 -13.17 0.34 -10.98
C ASN A 257 -13.26 0.94 -9.56
N GLY A 258 -12.15 0.92 -8.83
CA GLY A 258 -12.01 1.57 -7.52
C GLY A 258 -11.00 2.71 -7.62
N ASP A 259 -11.44 3.94 -7.36
CA ASP A 259 -10.60 5.14 -7.38
C ASP A 259 -9.75 5.27 -6.11
N ILE A 260 -8.89 4.28 -5.89
CA ILE A 260 -7.96 4.26 -4.75
C ILE A 260 -6.89 5.37 -4.87
N LEU A 261 -6.75 5.96 -6.06
CA LEU A 261 -5.78 7.02 -6.35
C LEU A 261 -6.29 8.41 -5.99
N GLY A 262 -7.59 8.54 -5.68
CA GLY A 262 -8.25 9.80 -5.33
C GLY A 262 -8.27 10.79 -6.48
N TRP A 263 -8.40 10.31 -7.72
CA TRP A 263 -8.45 11.17 -8.89
C TRP A 263 -9.71 12.02 -8.92
N GLY A 264 -10.85 11.48 -8.51
CA GLY A 264 -12.10 12.22 -8.41
C GLY A 264 -11.99 13.38 -7.43
N GLN A 265 -11.39 13.15 -6.26
CA GLN A 265 -11.07 14.22 -5.32
C GLN A 265 -10.13 15.28 -5.90
N LYS A 266 -9.14 14.88 -6.68
CA LYS A 266 -8.25 15.84 -7.35
C LYS A 266 -9.05 16.68 -8.35
N VAL A 267 -9.92 16.07 -9.15
CA VAL A 267 -10.81 16.81 -10.06
C VAL A 267 -11.71 17.77 -9.29
N TYR A 268 -12.34 17.32 -8.20
CA TYR A 268 -13.14 18.18 -7.32
C TYR A 268 -12.36 19.40 -6.82
N ARG A 269 -11.11 19.21 -6.36
CA ARG A 269 -10.27 20.30 -5.84
C ARG A 269 -9.80 21.28 -6.92
N TYR A 270 -9.49 20.80 -8.14
CA TYR A 270 -8.97 21.65 -9.23
C TYR A 270 -10.08 22.26 -10.10
N TYR A 271 -11.17 21.53 -10.31
CA TYR A 271 -12.26 21.85 -11.23
C TYR A 271 -13.62 21.51 -10.60
N PRO A 272 -14.04 22.20 -9.52
CA PRO A 272 -15.26 21.84 -8.77
C PRO A 272 -16.53 21.85 -9.63
N GLN A 273 -16.65 22.78 -10.58
CA GLN A 273 -17.80 22.84 -11.50
C GLN A 273 -17.85 21.63 -12.45
N VAL A 274 -16.70 21.14 -12.88
CA VAL A 274 -16.60 19.94 -13.71
C VAL A 274 -16.91 18.71 -12.86
N TRP A 275 -16.43 18.65 -11.62
CA TRP A 275 -16.77 17.54 -10.73
C TRP A 275 -18.27 17.38 -10.53
N THR A 276 -19.04 18.46 -10.34
CA THR A 276 -20.50 18.39 -10.20
C THR A 276 -21.19 17.69 -11.37
N THR A 277 -20.62 17.75 -12.59
CA THR A 277 -21.19 17.06 -13.76
C THR A 277 -20.72 15.62 -13.88
N LEU A 278 -19.53 15.29 -13.38
CA LEU A 278 -18.93 13.95 -13.50
C LEU A 278 -19.26 13.03 -12.32
N GLU A 279 -19.53 13.57 -11.13
CA GLU A 279 -19.64 12.83 -9.86
C GLU A 279 -20.57 11.61 -9.95
N ASN A 280 -21.77 11.79 -10.53
CA ASN A 280 -22.77 10.72 -10.63
C ASN A 280 -22.35 9.57 -11.57
N SER A 281 -21.48 9.84 -12.54
CA SER A 281 -20.97 8.87 -13.51
C SER A 281 -19.48 8.60 -13.30
N TRP A 282 -18.91 8.98 -12.15
CA TRP A 282 -17.46 8.92 -11.95
C TRP A 282 -16.91 7.50 -12.14
N TYR A 283 -17.63 6.49 -11.63
CA TYR A 283 -17.26 5.09 -11.81
C TYR A 283 -17.39 4.57 -13.26
N GLU A 284 -18.08 5.28 -14.14
CA GLU A 284 -18.11 4.95 -15.58
C GLU A 284 -16.93 5.62 -16.30
N ILE A 285 -16.54 6.80 -15.83
CA ILE A 285 -15.50 7.65 -16.43
C ILE A 285 -14.10 7.21 -16.00
N PHE A 286 -13.91 6.93 -14.70
CA PHE A 286 -12.62 6.62 -14.08
C PHE A 286 -11.79 5.56 -14.83
N PRO A 287 -12.36 4.43 -15.28
CA PRO A 287 -11.61 3.43 -16.04
C PRO A 287 -11.04 3.92 -17.39
N GLN A 288 -11.59 5.00 -17.95
CA GLN A 288 -11.20 5.58 -19.24
C GLN A 288 -10.29 6.80 -19.11
N VAL A 289 -10.06 7.29 -17.89
CA VAL A 289 -9.20 8.46 -17.66
C VAL A 289 -7.76 8.12 -18.03
N SER A 290 -7.16 8.94 -18.89
CA SER A 290 -5.78 8.74 -19.34
C SER A 290 -4.79 9.24 -18.29
N ALA A 291 -3.65 8.55 -18.15
CA ALA A 291 -2.57 8.95 -17.26
C ALA A 291 -1.25 9.17 -18.02
N ARG A 292 -0.66 10.36 -17.83
CA ARG A 292 0.69 10.70 -18.31
C ARG A 292 1.65 10.60 -17.13
N VAL A 293 2.43 9.53 -17.09
CA VAL A 293 3.39 9.27 -16.00
C VAL A 293 4.78 9.71 -16.44
N ASN A 294 5.43 10.54 -15.62
CA ASN A 294 6.81 10.96 -15.77
C ASN A 294 7.57 10.65 -14.48
N VAL A 295 8.66 9.89 -14.58
CA VAL A 295 9.48 9.50 -13.44
C VAL A 295 10.91 10.00 -13.63
N GLN A 296 11.45 10.60 -12.58
CA GLN A 296 12.83 11.04 -12.50
C GLN A 296 13.49 10.39 -11.30
N THR A 297 14.69 9.87 -11.50
CA THR A 297 15.48 9.27 -10.42
C THR A 297 16.87 9.86 -10.41
N GLU A 298 17.43 9.99 -9.23
CA GLU A 298 18.82 10.38 -9.01
C GLU A 298 19.46 9.35 -8.06
N ILE A 299 20.65 8.86 -8.39
CA ILE A 299 21.42 7.94 -7.54
C ILE A 299 22.55 8.74 -6.88
N ARG A 300 22.55 8.80 -5.54
CA ARG A 300 23.66 9.42 -4.82
C ARG A 300 24.94 8.60 -5.00
N LYS A 301 26.00 9.27 -5.46
CA LYS A 301 27.37 8.76 -5.36
C LYS A 301 27.75 8.65 -3.88
N GLN A 302 28.02 7.43 -3.41
CA GLN A 302 28.58 7.24 -2.07
C GLN A 302 30.08 7.52 -2.09
N GLY A 303 30.56 8.30 -1.13
CA GLY A 303 31.99 8.39 -0.85
C GLY A 303 32.43 7.20 0.00
N GLN A 304 33.38 6.40 -0.51
CA GLN A 304 34.09 5.29 0.15
C GLN A 304 33.33 3.97 0.39
N LEU A 305 33.37 3.10 -0.63
CA LEU A 305 33.84 1.69 -0.65
C LEU A 305 33.35 1.07 -1.97
N SER A 306 34.06 1.38 -3.06
CA SER A 306 33.59 1.18 -4.44
C SER A 306 34.07 -0.11 -5.11
N MET A 307 34.58 -1.09 -4.35
CA MET A 307 34.91 -2.39 -4.92
C MET A 307 34.24 -3.52 -4.14
N PRO A 308 33.47 -4.39 -4.80
CA PRO A 308 33.01 -5.63 -4.17
C PRO A 308 34.23 -6.39 -3.64
N LEU A 309 34.09 -6.92 -2.42
CA LEU A 309 35.18 -7.65 -1.76
C LEU A 309 35.59 -8.85 -2.62
N THR A 310 36.77 -8.77 -3.23
CA THR A 310 37.38 -9.91 -3.92
C THR A 310 37.82 -10.93 -2.87
N LEU A 311 37.05 -12.01 -2.71
CA LEU A 311 37.45 -13.12 -1.83
C LEU A 311 38.68 -13.80 -2.45
N ARG A 312 39.77 -13.90 -1.68
CA ARG A 312 40.91 -14.76 -2.05
C ARG A 312 40.46 -16.22 -1.99
N ARG A 313 40.70 -16.98 -3.06
CA ARG A 313 40.62 -18.44 -3.04
C ARG A 313 41.85 -19.03 -2.38
#